data_AF-A0A7S2RJX1-F1
#
_entry.id   AF-A0A7S2RJX1-F1
#
_cell.length_a   1.000
_cell.length_b   1.000
_cell.length_c   1.000
_cell.angle_alpha   90.00
_cell.angle_beta   90.00
_cell.angle_gamma   90.00
#
_symmetry.space_group_name_H-M   'P 1'
#
loop_
_entity.id
_entity.type
_entity.pdbx_description
1 polymer ?
#
loop_
_entity_poly.entity_id
_entity_poly.type
_entity_poly.pdbx_seq_one_letter_code
_entity_poly.pdbx_strand_id
1 'polypeptide(L)'
;ANLLIQEYIQSAESISEYYDTNSKQQACTKEQLAKSLVGAFFKMIFVDNFVHCDLHPGNILVLQGTKTNDSPKIVLLDTGMAHSLNSTDLKNLRDLFKAVVLNDGETAGRLMMERAKYIKPNYEKKESFAKNIGGIVQEFHQSKSLTFGAIQIGALLTRVLDQCRLHGVEIDPAMANIVLSTLVLEGVGRSLQPDLNLMEVAMPFILSMSPI
;
A
#
# COMPACT_ATOMS: atom_id res chain seq x y z
N ALA A 1 -12.46 7.90 -32.35
CA ALA A 1 -11.22 8.67 -32.11
C ALA A 1 -10.62 8.18 -30.79
N ASN A 2 -9.37 7.75 -30.79
CA ASN A 2 -8.66 7.27 -29.59
C ASN A 2 -7.74 8.38 -29.07
N LEU A 3 -8.33 9.53 -28.71
CA LEU A 3 -7.58 10.71 -28.25
C LEU A 3 -7.98 10.99 -26.80
N LEU A 4 -7.01 10.93 -25.89
CA LEU A 4 -7.17 11.37 -24.51
C LEU A 4 -6.53 12.76 -24.39
N ILE A 5 -7.32 13.76 -23.99
CA ILE A 5 -6.84 15.13 -23.71
C ILE A 5 -6.97 15.34 -22.21
N GLN A 6 -5.87 15.76 -21.58
CA GLN A 6 -5.80 16.06 -20.15
C GLN A 6 -5.23 17.47 -19.95
N GLU A 7 -5.44 18.02 -18.76
CA GLU A 7 -4.81 19.27 -18.36
C GLU A 7 -3.29 19.11 -18.38
N TYR A 8 -2.58 20.02 -19.05
CA TYR A 8 -1.13 20.05 -19.02
C TYR A 8 -0.66 20.71 -17.72
N ILE A 9 0.00 19.92 -16.88
CA ILE A 9 0.58 20.45 -15.64
C ILE A 9 1.98 20.95 -15.92
N GLN A 10 2.09 22.27 -16.07
CA GLN A 10 3.36 22.94 -16.31
C GLN A 10 4.28 22.81 -15.08
N SER A 11 5.59 22.64 -15.34
CA SER A 11 6.64 22.58 -14.30
C SER A 11 6.51 21.41 -13.31
N ALA A 12 5.82 20.35 -13.68
CA ALA A 12 5.83 19.09 -12.94
C ALA A 12 7.03 18.23 -13.38
N GLU A 13 7.74 17.66 -12.41
CA GLU A 13 8.89 16.79 -12.63
C GLU A 13 8.56 15.35 -12.21
N SER A 14 9.24 14.36 -12.78
CA SER A 14 9.09 12.98 -12.31
C SER A 14 9.52 12.86 -10.85
N ILE A 15 8.80 12.06 -10.05
CA ILE A 15 9.21 11.79 -8.67
C ILE A 15 10.60 11.14 -8.58
N SER A 16 11.05 10.46 -9.64
CA SER A 16 12.38 9.85 -9.70
C SER A 16 13.53 10.86 -9.61
N GLU A 17 13.31 12.11 -10.00
CA GLU A 17 14.33 13.18 -9.91
C GLU A 17 14.71 13.49 -8.44
N TYR A 18 13.89 13.05 -7.49
CA TYR A 18 14.07 13.30 -6.05
C TYR A 18 14.78 12.15 -5.33
N TYR A 19 15.22 11.09 -6.03
CA TYR A 19 15.86 9.94 -5.40
C TYR A 19 17.28 10.25 -4.92
N ASP A 20 18.12 10.89 -5.75
CA ASP A 20 19.58 10.96 -5.54
C ASP A 20 20.11 12.28 -4.93
N THR A 21 19.24 13.22 -4.54
CA THR A 21 19.69 14.57 -4.16
C THR A 21 19.90 14.78 -2.66
N ASN A 22 21.02 15.43 -2.30
CA ASN A 22 21.57 15.49 -0.93
C ASN A 22 21.44 16.86 -0.20
N SER A 23 20.60 17.78 -0.67
CA SER A 23 20.43 19.06 0.03
C SER A 23 19.47 18.94 1.23
N LYS A 24 19.73 19.70 2.32
CA LYS A 24 18.84 19.71 3.51
C LYS A 24 17.40 20.13 3.18
N GLN A 25 17.23 21.08 2.26
CA GLN A 25 15.92 21.53 1.80
C GLN A 25 15.17 20.38 1.09
N GLN A 26 15.86 19.61 0.25
CA GLN A 26 15.27 18.43 -0.40
C GLN A 26 14.97 17.29 0.56
N ALA A 27 15.73 17.13 1.65
CA ALA A 27 15.39 16.10 2.64
C ALA A 27 13.98 16.33 3.23
N CYS A 28 13.63 17.58 3.55
CA CYS A 28 12.28 17.96 3.99
C CYS A 28 11.24 17.70 2.88
N THR A 29 11.53 18.10 1.65
CA THR A 29 10.64 17.84 0.49
C THR A 29 10.42 16.35 0.26
N LYS A 30 11.47 15.52 0.32
CA LYS A 30 11.40 14.06 0.14
C LYS A 30 10.52 13.41 1.21
N GLU A 31 10.66 13.84 2.47
CA GLU A 31 9.80 13.36 3.55
C GLU A 31 8.32 13.74 3.31
N GLN A 32 8.06 14.99 2.91
CA GLN A 32 6.70 15.46 2.59
C GLN A 32 6.09 14.70 1.41
N LEU A 33 6.88 14.42 0.36
CA LEU A 33 6.47 13.63 -0.79
C LEU A 33 6.17 12.19 -0.39
N ALA A 34 7.04 11.53 0.37
CA ALA A 34 6.81 10.17 0.83
C ALA A 34 5.55 10.06 1.69
N LYS A 35 5.36 10.99 2.65
CA LYS A 35 4.14 11.07 3.48
C LYS A 35 2.88 11.29 2.63
N SER A 36 2.95 12.21 1.67
CA SER A 36 1.82 12.52 0.79
C SER A 36 1.47 11.36 -0.13
N LEU A 37 2.47 10.64 -0.66
CA LEU A 37 2.27 9.51 -1.57
C LEU A 37 1.63 8.33 -0.84
N VAL A 38 2.18 7.96 0.32
CA VAL A 38 1.65 6.88 1.16
C VAL A 38 0.25 7.24 1.66
N GLY A 39 0.03 8.49 2.09
CA GLY A 39 -1.28 8.98 2.50
C GLY A 39 -2.29 8.95 1.35
N ALA A 40 -1.91 9.39 0.16
CA ALA A 40 -2.77 9.33 -1.03
C ALA A 40 -3.13 7.88 -1.39
N PHE A 41 -2.17 6.96 -1.33
CA PHE A 41 -2.41 5.53 -1.57
C PHE A 41 -3.43 4.94 -0.59
N PHE A 42 -3.25 5.18 0.71
CA PHE A 42 -4.20 4.70 1.71
C PHE A 42 -5.59 5.33 1.56
N LYS A 43 -5.65 6.63 1.25
CA LYS A 43 -6.92 7.32 0.96
C LYS A 43 -7.63 6.69 -0.23
N MET A 44 -6.92 6.51 -1.35
CA MET A 44 -7.46 5.91 -2.58
C MET A 44 -8.10 4.56 -2.27
N ILE A 45 -7.38 3.66 -1.60
CA ILE A 45 -7.87 2.30 -1.32
C ILE A 45 -9.01 2.31 -0.31
N PHE A 46 -8.81 2.94 0.85
CA PHE A 46 -9.68 2.73 2.00
C PHE A 46 -10.84 3.72 2.10
N VAL A 47 -10.65 4.94 1.61
CA VAL A 47 -11.64 6.01 1.66
C VAL A 47 -12.37 6.13 0.33
N ASP A 48 -11.62 6.23 -0.77
CA ASP A 48 -12.20 6.49 -2.10
C ASP A 48 -12.64 5.22 -2.84
N ASN A 49 -12.26 4.03 -2.34
CA ASN A 49 -12.51 2.73 -2.99
C ASN A 49 -11.97 2.70 -4.44
N PHE A 50 -10.77 3.22 -4.61
CA PHE A 50 -10.07 3.35 -5.88
C PHE A 50 -8.67 2.75 -5.74
N VAL A 51 -8.30 1.87 -6.65
CA VAL A 51 -6.97 1.26 -6.71
C VAL A 51 -6.30 1.70 -8.01
N HIS A 52 -5.22 2.47 -7.88
CA HIS A 52 -4.35 2.78 -9.00
C HIS A 52 -3.40 1.59 -9.24
N CYS A 53 -3.73 0.73 -10.21
CA CYS A 53 -3.03 -0.54 -10.39
C CYS A 53 -1.62 -0.35 -10.97
N ASP A 54 -1.31 0.82 -11.54
CA ASP A 54 -0.02 1.09 -12.19
C ASP A 54 0.67 2.38 -11.66
N LEU A 55 0.82 2.48 -10.33
CA LEU A 55 1.42 3.65 -9.67
C LEU A 55 2.96 3.64 -9.72
N HIS A 56 3.56 3.38 -10.88
CA HIS A 56 5.01 3.40 -11.05
C HIS A 56 5.54 4.85 -11.11
N PRO A 57 6.87 5.08 -10.92
CA PRO A 57 7.43 6.43 -10.83
C PRO A 57 7.11 7.36 -12.02
N GLY A 58 6.90 6.81 -13.22
CA GLY A 58 6.55 7.59 -14.40
C GLY A 58 5.14 8.18 -14.36
N ASN A 59 4.24 7.59 -13.56
CA ASN A 59 2.88 8.07 -13.33
C ASN A 59 2.76 8.96 -12.10
N ILE A 60 3.88 9.33 -11.48
CA ILE A 60 3.91 10.17 -10.29
C ILE A 60 4.77 11.39 -10.59
N LEU A 61 4.12 12.54 -10.75
CA LEU A 61 4.81 13.82 -10.89
C LEU A 61 4.77 14.62 -9.59
N VAL A 62 5.76 15.49 -9.44
CA VAL A 62 5.90 16.43 -8.34
C VAL A 62 5.76 17.83 -8.90
N LEU A 63 4.79 18.57 -8.36
CA LEU A 63 4.66 20.01 -8.58
C LEU A 63 5.21 20.74 -7.36
N GLN A 64 6.32 21.46 -7.57
CA GLN A 64 6.90 22.27 -6.51
C GLN A 64 5.98 23.43 -6.15
N GLY A 65 5.96 23.77 -4.86
CA GLY A 65 5.23 24.94 -4.36
C GLY A 65 5.75 26.22 -5.02
N THR A 66 4.84 27.08 -5.48
CA THR A 66 5.23 28.35 -6.13
C THR A 66 5.81 29.38 -5.16
N LYS A 67 5.59 29.17 -3.85
CA LYS A 67 6.10 30.01 -2.76
C LYS A 67 7.02 29.19 -1.87
N THR A 68 7.94 29.88 -1.20
CA THR A 68 8.96 29.28 -0.30
C THR A 68 8.39 28.44 0.87
N ASN A 69 7.08 28.56 1.16
CA ASN A 69 6.37 27.80 2.20
C ASN A 69 5.29 26.84 1.67
N ASP A 70 5.08 26.75 0.35
CA ASP A 70 4.10 25.82 -0.20
C ASP A 70 4.66 24.39 -0.17
N SER A 71 3.88 23.45 0.36
CA SER A 71 4.23 22.04 0.32
C SER A 71 4.21 21.53 -1.13
N PRO A 72 5.16 20.65 -1.53
CA PRO A 72 5.12 20.00 -2.83
C PRO A 72 3.83 19.22 -2.99
N LYS A 73 3.27 19.19 -4.20
CA LYS A 73 2.06 18.45 -4.53
C LYS A 73 2.40 17.25 -5.39
N ILE A 74 1.70 16.14 -5.13
CA ILE A 74 1.78 14.95 -5.98
C ILE A 74 0.68 15.03 -7.02
N VAL A 75 1.07 14.75 -8.26
CA VAL A 75 0.18 14.59 -9.40
C VAL A 75 0.27 13.14 -9.82
N LEU A 76 -0.88 12.45 -9.83
CA LEU A 76 -0.99 11.10 -10.33
C LEU A 76 -1.49 11.15 -11.77
N LEU A 77 -0.75 10.52 -12.67
CA LEU A 77 -1.10 10.39 -14.08
C LEU A 77 -1.55 8.97 -14.39
N ASP A 78 -2.14 8.80 -15.57
CA ASP A 78 -2.49 7.51 -16.16
C ASP A 78 -3.26 6.54 -15.24
N THR A 79 -4.56 6.80 -15.14
CA THR A 79 -5.50 5.85 -14.52
C THR A 79 -6.01 4.81 -15.53
N GLY A 80 -5.26 4.52 -16.61
CA GLY A 80 -5.64 3.53 -17.62
C GLY A 80 -5.83 2.13 -17.04
N MET A 81 -5.13 1.85 -15.93
CA MET A 81 -5.31 0.66 -15.11
C MET A 81 -5.75 1.06 -13.69
N ALA A 82 -7.08 1.17 -13.50
CA ALA A 82 -7.67 1.43 -12.20
C ALA A 82 -8.86 0.50 -11.92
N HIS A 83 -9.10 0.22 -10.64
CA HIS A 83 -10.20 -0.64 -10.21
C HIS A 83 -10.91 -0.10 -8.97
N SER A 84 -12.17 -0.49 -8.79
CA SER A 84 -12.92 -0.27 -7.55
C SER A 84 -13.42 -1.61 -7.04
N LEU A 85 -13.46 -1.77 -5.72
CA LEU A 85 -13.94 -3.00 -5.11
C LEU A 85 -15.45 -2.93 -4.92
N ASN A 86 -16.16 -4.05 -5.01
CA ASN A 86 -17.54 -4.09 -4.52
C ASN A 86 -17.56 -3.91 -3.00
N SER A 87 -18.74 -3.62 -2.42
CA SER A 87 -18.86 -3.32 -0.99
C SER A 87 -18.37 -4.46 -0.08
N THR A 88 -18.56 -5.72 -0.50
CA THR A 88 -18.10 -6.91 0.23
C THR A 88 -16.58 -7.00 0.23
N ASP A 89 -15.95 -6.84 -0.92
CA ASP A 89 -14.49 -6.92 -1.07
C ASP A 89 -13.78 -5.73 -0.40
N LEU A 90 -14.37 -4.54 -0.46
CA LEU A 90 -13.88 -3.38 0.28
C LEU A 90 -13.94 -3.62 1.80
N LYS A 91 -15.08 -4.11 2.32
CA LYS A 91 -15.19 -4.48 3.74
C LYS A 91 -14.15 -5.55 4.10
N ASN A 92 -13.98 -6.54 3.23
CA ASN A 92 -13.00 -7.60 3.44
C ASN A 92 -11.58 -7.06 3.55
N LEU A 93 -11.18 -6.20 2.61
CA LEU A 93 -9.87 -5.55 2.63
C LEU A 93 -9.66 -4.73 3.91
N ARG A 94 -10.67 -3.97 4.35
CA ARG A 94 -10.61 -3.19 5.60
C ARG A 94 -10.43 -4.07 6.83
N ASP A 95 -11.21 -5.14 6.94
CA ASP A 95 -11.12 -6.08 8.07
C ASP A 95 -9.73 -6.77 8.12
N LEU A 96 -9.22 -7.16 6.95
CA LEU A 96 -7.89 -7.78 6.82
C LEU A 96 -6.80 -6.79 7.24
N PHE A 97 -6.84 -5.57 6.71
CA PHE A 97 -5.88 -4.52 7.03
C PHE A 97 -5.91 -4.15 8.52
N LYS A 98 -7.11 -4.04 9.11
CA LYS A 98 -7.29 -3.80 10.54
C LYS A 98 -6.64 -4.89 11.39
N ALA A 99 -6.85 -6.16 11.03
CA ALA A 99 -6.21 -7.28 11.72
C ALA A 99 -4.67 -7.21 11.65
N VAL A 100 -4.12 -6.89 10.48
CA VAL A 100 -2.67 -6.72 10.30
C VAL A 100 -2.13 -5.58 11.17
N VAL A 101 -2.77 -4.40 11.18
CA VAL A 101 -2.26 -3.26 11.96
C VAL A 101 -2.42 -3.46 13.46
N LEU A 102 -3.47 -4.16 13.91
CA LEU A 102 -3.65 -4.53 15.32
C LEU A 102 -2.77 -5.70 15.76
N ASN A 103 -1.82 -6.14 14.93
CA ASN A 103 -0.95 -7.28 15.17
C ASN A 103 -1.71 -8.59 15.45
N ASP A 104 -2.89 -8.75 14.85
CA ASP A 104 -3.72 -9.95 14.90
C ASP A 104 -3.63 -10.72 13.57
N GLY A 105 -2.44 -11.27 13.31
CA GLY A 105 -2.17 -11.99 12.07
C GLY A 105 -2.91 -13.32 11.93
N GLU A 106 -3.29 -13.95 13.03
CA GLU A 106 -4.10 -15.17 12.96
C GLU A 106 -5.51 -14.87 12.45
N THR A 107 -6.15 -13.80 12.94
CA THR A 107 -7.42 -13.35 12.40
C THR A 107 -7.28 -12.94 10.94
N ALA A 108 -6.19 -12.25 10.57
CA ALA A 108 -5.90 -11.95 9.16
C ALA A 108 -5.88 -13.23 8.30
N GLY A 109 -5.19 -14.28 8.74
CA GLY A 109 -5.15 -15.55 8.02
C GLY A 109 -6.51 -16.26 7.95
N ARG A 110 -7.28 -16.27 9.04
CA ARG A 110 -8.66 -16.82 9.04
C ARG A 110 -9.54 -16.09 8.04
N LEU A 111 -9.47 -14.75 7.99
CA LEU A 111 -10.22 -13.92 7.05
C LEU A 111 -9.85 -14.24 5.59
N MET A 112 -8.55 -14.40 5.29
CA MET A 112 -8.10 -14.76 3.94
C MET A 112 -8.69 -16.11 3.48
N MET A 113 -8.74 -17.10 4.36
CA MET A 113 -9.31 -18.42 4.01
C MET A 113 -10.82 -18.44 3.93
N GLU A 114 -11.53 -17.75 4.82
CA GLU A 114 -13.00 -17.65 4.80
C GLU A 114 -13.53 -17.04 3.51
N ARG A 115 -12.71 -16.23 2.85
CA ARG A 115 -13.06 -15.48 1.65
C ARG A 115 -12.55 -16.14 0.37
N ALA A 116 -11.78 -17.23 0.49
CA ALA A 116 -11.35 -18.01 -0.66
C ALA A 116 -12.55 -18.70 -1.32
N LYS A 117 -12.79 -18.44 -2.61
CA LYS A 117 -14.01 -18.82 -3.32
C LYS A 117 -14.18 -20.34 -3.50
N TYR A 118 -13.10 -21.11 -3.56
CA TYR A 118 -13.14 -22.50 -4.05
C TYR A 118 -12.64 -23.56 -3.07
N ILE A 119 -12.07 -23.19 -1.93
CA ILE A 119 -11.61 -24.14 -0.92
C ILE A 119 -12.54 -24.10 0.29
N LYS A 120 -13.10 -25.26 0.66
CA LYS A 120 -13.65 -25.51 2.00
C LYS A 120 -12.58 -26.24 2.81
N PRO A 121 -11.59 -25.53 3.37
CA PRO A 121 -10.49 -26.19 4.06
C PRO A 121 -11.04 -26.93 5.27
N ASN A 122 -10.49 -28.11 5.57
CA ASN A 122 -10.76 -28.70 6.87
C ASN A 122 -10.16 -27.80 7.97
N TYR A 123 -10.67 -27.94 9.20
CA TYR A 123 -10.31 -27.08 10.32
C TYR A 123 -8.78 -26.98 10.53
N GLU A 124 -8.06 -28.10 10.42
CA GLU A 124 -6.61 -28.16 10.62
C GLU A 124 -5.83 -27.31 9.60
N LYS A 125 -6.19 -27.36 8.32
CA LYS A 125 -5.57 -26.50 7.30
C LYS A 125 -5.87 -25.03 7.56
N LYS A 126 -7.07 -24.72 8.06
CA LYS A 126 -7.47 -23.36 8.41
C LYS A 126 -6.59 -22.77 9.51
N GLU A 127 -6.44 -23.51 10.60
CA GLU A 127 -5.64 -23.05 11.74
C GLU A 127 -4.13 -23.04 11.44
N SER A 128 -3.63 -24.00 10.65
CA SER A 128 -2.23 -24.00 10.21
C SER A 128 -1.89 -22.76 9.39
N PHE A 129 -2.72 -22.42 8.40
CA PHE A 129 -2.54 -21.22 7.59
C PHE A 129 -2.63 -19.95 8.45
N ALA A 130 -3.64 -19.86 9.33
CA ALA A 130 -3.80 -18.73 10.24
C ALA A 130 -2.56 -18.49 11.11
N LYS A 131 -1.99 -19.55 11.69
CA LYS A 131 -0.74 -19.46 12.48
C LYS A 131 0.44 -18.98 11.64
N ASN A 132 0.58 -19.46 10.40
CA ASN A 132 1.68 -19.04 9.53
C ASN A 132 1.57 -17.56 9.13
N ILE A 133 0.36 -17.07 8.82
CA ILE A 133 0.12 -15.64 8.60
C ILE A 133 0.37 -14.85 9.89
N GLY A 134 -0.06 -15.39 11.05
CA GLY A 134 0.25 -14.88 12.38
C GLY A 134 1.74 -14.59 12.58
N GLY A 135 2.60 -15.57 12.27
CA GLY A 135 4.05 -15.41 12.36
C GLY A 135 4.61 -14.32 11.44
N ILE A 136 4.10 -14.20 10.21
CA ILE A 136 4.54 -13.15 9.26
C ILE A 136 4.16 -11.76 9.77
N VAL A 137 2.92 -11.59 10.27
CA VAL A 137 2.46 -10.31 10.83
C VAL A 137 3.21 -9.98 12.12
N GLN A 138 3.47 -10.97 12.98
CA GLN A 138 4.25 -10.77 14.18
C GLN A 138 5.67 -10.30 13.86
N GLU A 139 6.32 -10.89 12.86
CA GLU A 139 7.64 -10.46 12.39
C GLU A 139 7.63 -9.02 11.87
N PHE A 140 6.60 -8.65 11.11
CA PHE A 140 6.40 -7.27 10.65
C PHE A 140 6.37 -6.30 11.83
N HIS A 141 5.62 -6.60 12.89
CA HIS A 141 5.52 -5.77 14.11
C HIS A 141 6.74 -5.83 15.04
N GLN A 142 7.51 -6.92 15.02
CA GLN A 142 8.73 -7.08 15.84
C GLN A 142 9.94 -6.36 15.26
N SER A 143 9.88 -5.93 14.01
CA SER A 143 10.93 -5.10 13.43
C SER A 143 11.08 -3.81 14.25
N LYS A 144 12.31 -3.51 14.70
CA LYS A 144 12.61 -2.42 15.64
C LYS A 144 12.14 -1.04 15.16
N SER A 145 11.90 -0.91 13.86
CA SER A 145 11.48 0.32 13.18
C SER A 145 10.55 -0.07 12.04
N LEU A 146 9.29 0.39 12.07
CA LEU A 146 8.29 0.12 11.02
C LEU A 146 8.47 1.00 9.79
N THR A 147 9.73 1.16 9.38
CA THR A 147 10.15 2.09 8.33
C THR A 147 10.49 1.37 7.04
N PHE A 148 10.39 2.05 5.90
CA PHE A 148 10.65 1.46 4.58
C PHE A 148 12.06 0.86 4.43
N GLY A 149 13.06 1.44 5.09
CA GLY A 149 14.45 0.98 5.06
C GLY A 149 14.70 -0.26 5.93
N ALA A 150 13.95 -0.41 7.03
CA ALA A 150 14.13 -1.50 7.98
C ALA A 150 13.28 -2.73 7.66
N ILE A 151 12.07 -2.53 7.13
CA ILE A 151 11.17 -3.62 6.75
C ILE A 151 11.35 -3.98 5.27
N GLN A 152 11.50 -5.27 5.00
CA GLN A 152 11.43 -5.82 3.64
C GLN A 152 9.98 -6.25 3.34
N ILE A 153 9.12 -5.29 2.99
CA ILE A 153 7.68 -5.56 2.75
C ILE A 153 7.52 -6.55 1.61
N GLY A 154 8.35 -6.44 0.56
CA GLY A 154 8.36 -7.41 -0.54
C GLY A 154 8.63 -8.84 -0.11
N ALA A 155 9.57 -9.06 0.82
CA ALA A 155 9.86 -10.39 1.34
C ALA A 155 8.71 -10.97 2.17
N LEU A 156 8.06 -10.14 3.00
CA LEU A 156 6.89 -10.53 3.78
C LEU A 156 5.70 -10.87 2.89
N LEU A 157 5.40 -10.03 1.89
CA LEU A 157 4.32 -10.27 0.93
C LEU A 157 4.57 -11.54 0.11
N THR A 158 5.81 -11.78 -0.32
CA THR A 158 6.18 -13.01 -1.03
C THR A 158 5.88 -14.25 -0.19
N ARG A 159 6.20 -14.22 1.11
CA ARG A 159 5.87 -15.31 2.04
C ARG A 159 4.36 -15.49 2.23
N VAL A 160 3.59 -14.41 2.26
CA VAL A 160 2.11 -14.49 2.29
C VAL A 160 1.60 -15.17 1.01
N LEU A 161 2.10 -14.77 -0.16
CA LEU A 161 1.74 -15.40 -1.44
C LEU A 161 2.12 -16.89 -1.47
N ASP A 162 3.28 -17.26 -0.91
CA ASP A 162 3.69 -18.65 -0.76
C ASP A 162 2.75 -19.43 0.16
N GLN A 163 2.33 -18.86 1.30
CA GLN A 163 1.34 -19.51 2.16
C GLN A 163 0.01 -19.72 1.43
N CYS A 164 -0.41 -18.75 0.62
CA CYS A 164 -1.61 -18.87 -0.19
C CYS A 164 -1.49 -20.02 -1.18
N ARG A 165 -0.37 -20.09 -1.92
CA ARG A 165 -0.08 -21.17 -2.86
C ARG A 165 -0.04 -22.55 -2.18
N LEU A 166 0.66 -22.68 -1.05
CA LEU A 166 0.81 -23.94 -0.33
C LEU A 166 -0.51 -24.48 0.21
N HIS A 167 -1.42 -23.59 0.65
CA HIS A 167 -2.72 -23.95 1.21
C HIS A 167 -3.86 -23.87 0.19
N GLY A 168 -3.58 -23.51 -1.06
CA GLY A 168 -4.54 -23.34 -2.15
C GLY A 168 -5.49 -22.15 -1.98
N VAL A 169 -5.14 -21.17 -1.13
CA VAL A 169 -5.93 -19.94 -0.96
C VAL A 169 -5.82 -19.13 -2.24
N GLU A 170 -6.93 -19.03 -2.98
CA GLU A 170 -6.98 -18.22 -4.19
C GLU A 170 -6.97 -16.73 -3.84
N ILE A 171 -6.20 -15.96 -4.62
CA ILE A 171 -6.10 -14.52 -4.51
C ILE A 171 -6.90 -13.91 -5.65
N ASP A 172 -7.88 -13.08 -5.31
CA ASP A 172 -8.67 -12.37 -6.31
C ASP A 172 -7.76 -11.42 -7.13
N PRO A 173 -7.93 -11.33 -8.47
CA PRO A 173 -7.11 -10.44 -9.30
C PRO A 173 -7.06 -8.99 -8.81
N ALA A 174 -8.16 -8.47 -8.25
CA ALA A 174 -8.17 -7.12 -7.69
C ALA A 174 -7.25 -6.99 -6.46
N MET A 175 -7.18 -8.03 -5.63
CA MET A 175 -6.27 -8.08 -4.48
C MET A 175 -4.81 -8.22 -4.93
N ALA A 176 -4.55 -9.00 -5.99
CA ALA A 176 -3.21 -9.13 -6.56
C ALA A 176 -2.68 -7.78 -7.06
N ASN A 177 -3.52 -6.97 -7.70
CA ASN A 177 -3.16 -5.61 -8.11
C ASN A 177 -2.81 -4.73 -6.91
N ILE A 178 -3.57 -4.79 -5.81
CA ILE A 178 -3.26 -4.04 -4.58
C ILE A 178 -1.89 -4.45 -4.02
N VAL A 179 -1.59 -5.76 -4.01
CA VAL A 179 -0.27 -6.27 -3.57
C VAL A 179 0.84 -5.70 -4.46
N LEU A 180 0.67 -5.73 -5.78
CA LEU A 180 1.64 -5.18 -6.72
C LEU A 180 1.85 -3.67 -6.54
N SER A 181 0.77 -2.90 -6.44
CA SER A 181 0.84 -1.45 -6.20
C SER A 181 1.52 -1.13 -4.86
N THR A 182 1.32 -1.97 -3.83
CA THR A 182 2.00 -1.83 -2.53
C THR A 182 3.51 -2.07 -2.65
N LEU A 183 3.94 -3.03 -3.47
CA LEU A 183 5.37 -3.29 -3.73
C LEU A 183 6.04 -2.11 -4.44
N VAL A 184 5.37 -1.55 -5.45
CA VAL A 184 5.87 -0.38 -6.19
C VAL A 184 5.96 0.82 -5.26
N LEU A 185 4.92 1.07 -4.46
CA LEU A 185 4.89 2.14 -3.46
C LEU A 185 6.02 1.98 -2.43
N GLU A 186 6.30 0.75 -1.98
CA GLU A 186 7.41 0.48 -1.08
C GLU A 186 8.75 0.86 -1.70
N GLY A 187 8.97 0.51 -2.96
CA GLY A 187 10.18 0.90 -3.70
C GLY A 187 10.35 2.42 -3.76
N VAL A 188 9.30 3.14 -4.17
CA VAL A 188 9.31 4.60 -4.24
C VAL A 188 9.50 5.23 -2.85
N GLY A 189 8.78 4.73 -1.85
CA GLY A 189 8.87 5.19 -0.46
C GLY A 189 10.28 5.02 0.11
N ARG A 190 10.92 3.87 -0.15
CA ARG A 190 12.30 3.59 0.25
C ARG A 190 13.30 4.53 -0.43
N SER A 191 13.14 4.82 -1.72
CA SER A 191 14.00 5.76 -2.45
C SER A 191 13.86 7.21 -1.98
N LEU A 192 12.67 7.60 -1.52
CA LEU A 192 12.41 8.96 -1.03
C LEU A 192 12.78 9.13 0.44
N GLN A 193 12.25 8.30 1.34
CA GLN A 193 12.45 8.43 2.77
C GLN A 193 12.47 7.05 3.43
N PRO A 194 13.64 6.39 3.53
CA PRO A 194 13.75 5.05 4.11
C PRO A 194 13.34 5.04 5.60
N ASP A 195 13.45 6.15 6.31
CA ASP A 195 13.11 6.24 7.73
C ASP A 195 11.64 6.62 7.98
N LEU A 196 10.79 6.66 6.95
CA LEU A 196 9.38 6.97 7.11
C LEU A 196 8.65 5.83 7.82
N ASN A 197 8.04 6.12 8.97
CA ASN A 197 7.23 5.16 9.71
C ASN A 197 5.86 4.98 9.05
N LEU A 198 5.62 3.77 8.51
CA LEU A 198 4.39 3.45 7.80
C LEU A 198 3.15 3.47 8.70
N MET A 199 3.29 3.06 9.96
CA MET A 199 2.15 3.02 10.88
C MET A 199 1.65 4.41 11.20
N GLU A 200 2.55 5.38 11.37
CA GLU A 200 2.16 6.78 11.61
C GLU A 200 1.30 7.33 10.48
N VAL A 201 1.62 6.98 9.23
CA VAL A 201 0.85 7.42 8.05
C VAL A 201 -0.44 6.61 7.89
N ALA A 202 -0.45 5.33 8.24
CA ALA A 202 -1.62 4.46 8.13
C ALA A 202 -2.71 4.72 9.19
N MET A 203 -2.31 5.10 10.42
CA MET A 203 -3.21 5.25 11.57
C MET A 203 -4.46 6.11 11.33
N PRO A 204 -4.37 7.31 10.71
CA PRO A 204 -5.54 8.15 10.46
C PRO A 204 -6.61 7.44 9.62
N PHE A 205 -6.21 6.59 8.67
CA PHE A 205 -7.13 5.85 7.82
C PHE A 205 -7.80 4.70 8.59
N ILE A 206 -7.10 4.10 9.56
CA ILE A 206 -7.67 3.04 10.40
C ILE A 206 -8.77 3.59 11.31
N LEU A 207 -8.52 4.77 11.89
CA LEU A 207 -9.49 5.44 12.75
C LEU A 207 -10.73 5.86 11.95
N SER A 208 -10.58 6.29 10.69
CA SER A 208 -11.72 6.66 9.84
C SER A 208 -12.53 5.47 9.31
N MET A 209 -11.96 4.26 9.31
CA MET A 209 -12.64 3.03 8.87
C MET A 209 -13.54 2.38 9.92
N SER A 210 -13.53 2.83 11.17
CA SER A 210 -14.38 2.26 12.23
C SER A 210 -15.66 3.08 12.39
N PRO A 211 -16.86 2.47 12.33
CA PRO A 211 -18.03 3.10 12.94
C PRO A 211 -17.81 3.10 14.46
N ILE A 212 -18.00 4.26 15.09
CA ILE A 212 -18.10 4.39 16.55
C ILE A 212 -19.28 3.55 17.05
#